data_AF-A0A938RFU7-F1
#
_entry.id   AF-A0A938RFU7-F1
#
_cell.length_a   1.000
_cell.length_b   1.000
_cell.length_c   1.000
_cell.angle_alpha   90.00
_cell.angle_beta   90.00
_cell.angle_gamma   90.00
#
_symmetry.space_group_name_H-M   'P 1'
#
loop_
_entity.id
_entity.type
_entity.pdbx_description
1 polymer ?
#
loop_
_entity_poly.entity_id
_entity_poly.type
_entity_poly.pdbx_seq_one_letter_code
_entity_poly.pdbx_strand_id
1 'polypeptide(L)'
;MNPRRSAPHSTRIQLEPFEPWAALQGFACSVRMRRRGRLLLLYYSVSGPLEQLAIPAAADAVGFTPELWRSTCMECFVRSEESSAYTEWNVSPSGNWWTCNFISCRSPA
;
A
#
# COMPACT_ATOMS: atom_id res chain seq x y z
N MET A 1 35.07 -15.02 -2.44
CA MET A 1 34.16 -15.11 -1.27
C MET A 1 32.76 -14.77 -1.77
N ASN A 2 31.87 -15.77 -1.90
CA ASN A 2 30.55 -15.58 -2.49
C ASN A 2 29.58 -15.18 -1.36
N PRO A 3 28.99 -13.97 -1.34
CA PRO A 3 28.03 -13.63 -0.28
C PRO A 3 26.85 -14.57 -0.43
N ARG A 4 26.60 -15.40 0.59
CA ARG A 4 25.40 -16.23 0.68
C ARG A 4 24.20 -15.30 0.49
N ARG A 5 23.51 -15.42 -0.64
CA ARG A 5 22.17 -14.82 -0.82
C ARG A 5 21.29 -15.41 0.28
N SER A 6 20.99 -14.63 1.31
CA SER A 6 19.91 -15.00 2.22
C SER A 6 18.65 -15.16 1.39
N ALA A 7 17.91 -16.25 1.63
CA ALA A 7 16.60 -16.41 1.03
C ALA A 7 15.77 -15.15 1.37
N PRO A 8 15.07 -14.53 0.41
CA PRO A 8 14.32 -13.32 0.68
C PRO A 8 13.24 -13.64 1.71
N HIS A 9 13.38 -13.07 2.92
CA HIS A 9 12.35 -13.12 3.93
C HIS A 9 11.09 -12.49 3.34
N SER A 10 10.04 -13.30 3.21
CA SER A 10 8.74 -12.91 2.70
C SER A 10 7.75 -13.09 3.83
N THR A 11 7.12 -12.01 4.24
CA THR A 11 6.08 -12.04 5.27
C THR A 11 4.76 -11.67 4.63
N ARG A 12 3.70 -12.44 4.92
CA ARG A 12 2.33 -12.09 4.55
C ARG A 12 1.62 -11.57 5.79
N ILE A 13 0.95 -10.44 5.65
CA ILE A 13 0.18 -9.77 6.69
C ILE A 13 -1.27 -9.68 6.19
N GLN A 14 -2.21 -10.10 7.01
CA GLN A 14 -3.64 -9.81 6.79
C GLN A 14 -3.91 -8.41 7.30
N LEU A 15 -4.59 -7.60 6.48
CA LEU A 15 -4.97 -6.24 6.85
C LEU A 15 -6.37 -6.28 7.43
N GLU A 16 -6.55 -5.58 8.54
CA GLU A 16 -7.84 -5.44 9.20
C GLU A 16 -8.59 -4.25 8.57
N PRO A 17 -9.85 -4.44 8.15
CA PRO A 17 -10.68 -3.32 7.70
C PRO A 17 -10.85 -2.29 8.81
N PHE A 18 -10.75 -1.00 8.46
CA PHE A 18 -11.02 0.08 9.42
C PHE A 18 -12.49 0.10 9.84
N GLU A 19 -13.39 -0.12 8.87
CA GLU A 19 -14.82 -0.18 9.11
C GLU A 19 -15.35 -1.62 9.06
N PRO A 20 -16.26 -2.02 9.98
CA PRO A 20 -16.83 -3.37 9.98
C PRO A 20 -17.59 -3.73 8.70
N TRP A 21 -18.16 -2.74 7.99
CA TRP A 21 -18.97 -2.99 6.79
C TRP A 21 -18.17 -3.76 5.72
N ALA A 22 -16.89 -3.46 5.55
CA ALA A 22 -16.08 -4.12 4.53
C ALA A 22 -15.88 -5.60 4.86
N ALA A 23 -15.63 -5.93 6.13
CA ALA A 23 -15.57 -7.31 6.59
C ALA A 23 -16.92 -8.04 6.41
N LEU A 24 -18.05 -7.36 6.73
CA LEU A 24 -19.39 -7.93 6.57
C LEU A 24 -19.76 -8.21 5.10
N GLN A 25 -19.22 -7.44 4.16
CA GLN A 25 -19.37 -7.69 2.72
C GLN A 25 -18.42 -8.78 2.19
N GLY A 26 -17.58 -9.37 3.06
CA GLY A 26 -16.63 -10.42 2.68
C GLY A 26 -15.37 -9.90 1.99
N PHE A 27 -15.04 -8.60 2.12
CA PHE A 27 -13.75 -8.11 1.67
C PHE A 27 -12.63 -8.63 2.58
N ALA A 28 -11.53 -9.05 1.95
CA ALA A 28 -10.28 -9.36 2.63
C ALA A 28 -9.12 -8.74 1.86
N CYS A 29 -8.15 -8.19 2.59
CA CYS A 29 -6.94 -7.64 2.01
C CYS A 29 -5.72 -8.23 2.71
N SER A 30 -4.72 -8.63 1.92
CA SER A 30 -3.42 -9.05 2.44
C SER A 30 -2.31 -8.34 1.71
N VAL A 31 -1.21 -8.09 2.42
CA VAL A 31 0.03 -7.61 1.82
C VAL A 31 1.13 -8.64 2.04
N ARG A 32 1.82 -9.00 0.96
CA ARG A 32 3.07 -9.75 1.04
C ARG A 32 4.22 -8.77 0.88
N MET A 33 5.08 -8.72 1.89
CA MET A 33 6.23 -7.85 1.96
C MET A 33 7.52 -8.65 1.74
N ARG A 34 8.41 -8.13 0.88
CA ARG A 34 9.73 -8.71 0.60
C ARG A 34 10.79 -7.62 0.57
N ARG A 35 11.90 -7.84 1.28
CA ARG A 35 13.07 -6.95 1.21
C ARG A 35 14.11 -7.49 0.23
N ARG A 36 14.60 -6.63 -0.67
CA ARG A 36 15.72 -6.92 -1.58
C ARG A 36 16.72 -5.78 -1.54
N GLY A 37 17.73 -5.92 -0.67
CA GLY A 37 18.71 -4.85 -0.43
C GLY A 37 18.04 -3.59 0.12
N ARG A 38 18.06 -2.51 -0.68
CA ARG A 38 17.42 -1.21 -0.38
C ARG A 38 15.96 -1.12 -0.86
N LEU A 39 15.44 -2.16 -1.53
CA LEU A 39 14.08 -2.19 -2.04
C LEU A 39 13.14 -2.90 -1.07
N LEU A 40 11.99 -2.31 -0.83
CA LEU A 40 10.83 -2.93 -0.21
C LEU A 40 9.81 -3.22 -1.31
N LEU A 41 9.46 -4.49 -1.49
CA LEU A 41 8.44 -4.91 -2.44
C LEU A 41 7.17 -5.26 -1.67
N LEU A 42 6.06 -4.64 -2.05
CA LEU A 42 4.74 -4.86 -1.48
C LEU A 42 3.83 -5.43 -2.57
N TYR A 43 3.19 -6.56 -2.27
CA TYR A 43 2.20 -7.19 -3.13
C TYR A 43 0.88 -7.20 -2.38
N TYR A 44 -0.02 -6.29 -2.74
CA TYR A 44 -1.36 -6.25 -2.20
C TYR A 44 -2.24 -7.28 -2.94
N SER A 45 -3.15 -7.90 -2.21
CA SER A 45 -4.15 -8.81 -2.78
C SER A 45 -5.46 -8.55 -2.07
N VAL A 46 -6.47 -8.16 -2.85
CA VAL A 46 -7.82 -7.89 -2.39
C VAL A 46 -8.74 -8.95 -2.99
N SER A 47 -9.64 -9.49 -2.18
CA SER A 47 -10.69 -10.43 -2.59
C SER A 47 -12.03 -10.03 -1.96
N GLY A 48 -13.13 -10.50 -2.55
CA GLY A 48 -14.49 -10.16 -2.15
C GLY A 48 -15.31 -9.71 -3.36
N PRO A 49 -16.40 -8.97 -3.16
CA PRO A 49 -17.23 -8.42 -4.24
C PRO A 49 -16.56 -7.19 -4.87
N LEU A 50 -15.49 -7.43 -5.65
CA LEU A 50 -14.63 -6.39 -6.23
C LEU A 50 -15.40 -5.40 -7.13
N GLU A 51 -16.52 -5.81 -7.68
CA GLU A 51 -17.45 -4.98 -8.46
C GLU A 51 -18.06 -3.82 -7.64
N GLN A 52 -18.04 -3.89 -6.31
CA GLN A 52 -18.46 -2.80 -5.44
C GLN A 52 -17.34 -1.76 -5.21
N LEU A 53 -16.11 -2.05 -5.64
CA LEU A 53 -14.99 -1.12 -5.54
C LEU A 53 -14.92 -0.23 -6.79
N ALA A 54 -14.61 1.05 -6.58
CA ALA A 54 -14.29 1.98 -7.66
C ALA A 54 -12.86 1.73 -8.17
N ILE A 55 -12.63 0.59 -8.82
CA ILE A 55 -11.32 0.21 -9.38
C ILE A 55 -11.10 0.98 -10.68
N PRO A 56 -10.06 1.83 -10.77
CA PRO A 56 -9.78 2.59 -11.97
C PRO A 56 -9.22 1.68 -13.07
N ALA A 57 -9.52 2.00 -14.32
CA ALA A 57 -8.88 1.36 -15.47
C ALA A 57 -7.36 1.63 -15.48
N ALA A 58 -6.61 0.77 -16.15
CA ALA A 58 -5.20 1.02 -16.42
C ALA A 58 -5.04 2.38 -17.13
N ALA A 59 -4.10 3.20 -16.66
CA ALA A 59 -3.82 4.47 -17.31
C ALA A 59 -2.98 4.25 -18.58
N ASP A 60 -3.27 5.00 -19.64
CA ASP A 60 -2.45 5.00 -20.86
C ASP A 60 -1.02 5.49 -20.58
N ALA A 61 -0.88 6.42 -19.62
CA ALA A 61 0.39 6.92 -19.11
C ALA A 61 0.39 6.89 -17.58
N VAL A 62 1.36 6.17 -17.02
CA VAL A 62 1.58 6.11 -15.57
C VAL A 62 2.33 7.35 -15.10
N GLY A 63 1.82 8.03 -14.07
CA GLY A 63 2.42 9.26 -13.56
C GLY A 63 2.13 9.56 -12.09
N PHE A 64 2.75 10.66 -11.64
CA PHE A 64 2.46 11.26 -10.34
C PHE A 64 1.10 11.94 -10.39
N THR A 65 0.15 11.48 -9.57
CA THR A 65 -1.23 11.96 -9.59
C THR A 65 -1.74 12.12 -8.16
N PRO A 66 -2.10 13.32 -7.70
CA PRO A 66 -2.66 13.52 -6.37
C PRO A 66 -4.09 12.95 -6.26
N GLU A 67 -4.61 12.89 -5.03
CA GLU A 67 -6.01 12.50 -4.73
C GLU A 67 -6.41 11.07 -5.17
N LEU A 68 -5.46 10.13 -5.23
CA LEU A 68 -5.75 8.73 -5.58
C LEU A 68 -6.77 8.07 -4.65
N TRP A 69 -6.85 8.52 -3.40
CA TRP A 69 -7.80 8.06 -2.36
C TRP A 69 -9.28 8.26 -2.73
N ARG A 70 -9.59 9.06 -3.76
CA ARG A 70 -10.97 9.21 -4.28
C ARG A 70 -11.47 7.98 -5.05
N SER A 71 -10.59 7.03 -5.33
CA SER A 71 -10.84 5.75 -6.00
C SER A 71 -10.09 4.65 -5.26
N THR A 72 -10.14 3.40 -5.72
CA THR A 72 -9.35 2.33 -5.10
C THR A 72 -7.86 2.60 -5.25
N CYS A 73 -7.15 2.70 -4.13
CA CYS A 73 -5.69 2.72 -4.06
C CYS A 73 -5.19 1.88 -2.88
N MET A 74 -3.90 1.54 -2.90
CA MET A 74 -3.20 0.91 -1.79
C MET A 74 -2.22 1.91 -1.20
N GLU A 75 -2.19 1.98 0.13
CA GLU A 75 -1.36 2.94 0.85
C GLU A 75 -0.29 2.22 1.69
N CYS A 76 0.88 2.84 1.77
CA CYS A 76 1.98 2.41 2.62
C CYS A 76 2.59 3.63 3.32
N PHE A 77 2.71 3.52 4.65
CA PHE A 77 3.28 4.54 5.52
C PHE A 77 4.52 3.97 6.18
N VAL A 78 5.66 4.63 6.00
CA VAL A 78 6.93 4.19 6.59
C VAL A 78 7.57 5.31 7.38
N ARG A 79 7.90 5.01 8.64
CA ARG A 79 8.65 5.85 9.55
C ARG A 79 9.78 5.06 10.19
N SER A 80 10.81 5.75 10.68
CA SER A 80 11.71 5.17 11.66
C SER A 80 11.03 5.11 13.03
N GLU A 81 11.49 4.21 13.90
CA GLU A 81 10.96 4.11 15.26
C GLU A 81 11.21 5.38 16.08
N GLU A 82 12.35 6.04 15.82
CA GLU A 82 12.84 7.23 16.51
C GLU A 82 12.25 8.56 16.00
N SER A 83 11.38 8.53 14.97
CA SER A 83 10.85 9.75 14.35
C SER A 83 9.33 9.74 14.25
N SER A 84 8.73 10.93 14.40
CA SER A 84 7.33 11.19 14.05
C SER A 84 7.13 11.39 12.54
N ALA A 85 8.21 11.69 11.82
CA ALA A 85 8.18 11.90 10.38
C ALA A 85 7.99 10.56 9.65
N TYR A 86 7.21 10.58 8.60
CA TYR A 86 6.91 9.41 7.78
C TYR A 86 6.82 9.77 6.31
N THR A 87 7.13 8.80 5.45
CA THR A 87 6.83 8.87 4.02
C THR A 87 5.56 8.10 3.74
N GLU A 88 4.69 8.71 2.96
CA GLU A 88 3.47 8.11 2.47
C GLU A 88 3.63 7.76 0.99
N TRP A 89 3.16 6.57 0.62
CA TRP A 89 3.00 6.13 -0.76
C TRP A 89 1.57 5.70 -1.00
N ASN A 90 0.94 6.26 -2.03
CA ASN A 90 -0.35 5.84 -2.55
C ASN A 90 -0.10 5.27 -3.95
N VAL A 91 -0.61 4.07 -4.23
CA VAL A 91 -0.52 3.44 -5.55
C VAL A 91 -1.89 2.96 -6.01
N SER A 92 -2.26 3.31 -7.23
CA SER A 92 -3.54 2.95 -7.83
C SER A 92 -3.40 1.69 -8.69
N PRO A 93 -4.46 0.85 -8.81
CA PRO A 93 -4.54 -0.19 -9.83
C PRO A 93 -4.32 0.32 -11.27
N SER A 94 -4.56 1.61 -11.51
CA SER A 94 -4.27 2.26 -12.80
C SER A 94 -2.76 2.36 -13.13
N GLY A 95 -1.91 2.14 -12.13
CA GLY A 95 -0.45 2.35 -12.19
C GLY A 95 0.00 3.71 -11.67
N ASN A 96 -0.90 4.69 -11.58
CA ASN A 96 -0.60 6.02 -11.04
C ASN A 96 -0.20 5.96 -9.56
N TRP A 97 0.63 6.91 -9.15
CA TRP A 97 1.19 6.94 -7.80
C TRP A 97 1.27 8.35 -7.24
N TRP A 98 1.32 8.45 -5.92
CA TRP A 98 1.58 9.70 -5.19
C TRP A 98 2.44 9.42 -3.98
N THR A 99 3.28 10.38 -3.60
CA THR A 99 4.11 10.29 -2.41
C THR A 99 4.36 11.65 -1.79
N CYS A 100 4.49 11.67 -0.47
CA CYS A 100 4.84 12.87 0.27
C CYS A 100 5.56 12.50 1.57
N ASN A 101 6.42 13.41 2.04
CA ASN A 101 7.07 13.31 3.34
C ASN A 101 6.33 14.21 4.34
N PHE A 102 5.91 13.62 5.46
CA PHE A 102 5.25 14.30 6.56
C PHE A 102 6.17 14.35 7.77
N ILE A 103 6.10 15.44 8.53
CA ILE A 103 6.89 15.61 9.76
C ILE A 103 6.23 14.96 10.99
N SER A 104 4.92 14.75 10.94
CA SER A 104 4.12 14.14 12.00
C SER A 104 2.79 13.63 11.44
N CYS A 105 2.11 12.77 12.19
CA CYS A 105 0.73 12.35 11.90
C CYS A 105 -0.16 13.59 11.71
N ARG A 106 -1.05 13.53 10.70
CA ARG A 106 -2.05 14.57 10.47
C ARG A 106 -3.21 14.36 11.43
N SER A 107 -3.62 15.43 12.11
CA SER A 107 -4.88 15.43 12.85
C SER A 107 -5.98 16.02 11.97
N PRO A 108 -7.23 15.53 12.06
CA PRO A 108 -8.36 16.23 11.50
C PRO A 108 -8.39 17.66 12.08
N ALA A 109 -8.71 18.64 11.25
CA ALA A 109 -9.00 20.00 11.70
C ALA A 109 -10.38 20.06 12.38
#